data_AF-A0A2V5NHY1-F1
#
_entry.id   AF-A0A2V5NHY1-F1
#
_cell.length_a   1.000
_cell.length_b   1.000
_cell.length_c   1.000
_cell.angle_alpha   90.00
_cell.angle_beta   90.00
_cell.angle_gamma   90.00
#
_symmetry.space_group_name_H-M   'P 1'
#
loop_
_entity.id
_entity.type
_entity.pdbx_description
1 polymer ?
#
loop_
_entity_poly.entity_id
_entity_poly.type
_entity_poly.pdbx_seq_one_letter_code
_entity_poly.pdbx_strand_id
1 'polypeptide(L)'
;MTARRAFVLAWLIGSAVVVPVCTSSVAQSATRPAVTIDDIAVGIEKHIAEQSKASGGYFKLQHNKKELSLQLVRVHLEYLA
;
A
#
# COMPACT_ATOMS: atom_id res chain seq x y z
N MET A 1 -27.51 34.65 -14.41
CA MET A 1 -26.95 33.27 -14.40
C MET A 1 -25.73 33.16 -15.34
N THR A 2 -24.75 34.06 -15.21
CA THR A 2 -23.55 34.09 -16.08
C THR A 2 -22.23 34.10 -15.29
N ALA A 3 -22.28 34.26 -13.97
CA ALA A 3 -21.10 34.37 -13.11
C ALA A 3 -20.48 33.01 -12.69
N ARG A 4 -21.15 31.88 -12.92
CA ARG A 4 -20.64 30.54 -12.52
C ARG A 4 -19.79 29.86 -13.59
N ARG A 5 -19.81 30.35 -14.83
CA ARG A 5 -19.09 29.72 -15.96
C ARG A 5 -17.67 30.26 -16.17
N ALA A 6 -17.38 31.48 -15.70
CA ALA A 6 -16.04 32.05 -15.76
C ALA A 6 -15.05 31.38 -14.78
N PHE A 7 -15.54 30.74 -13.72
CA PHE A 7 -14.70 30.12 -12.70
C PHE A 7 -14.11 28.76 -13.15
N VAL A 8 -14.73 28.09 -14.13
CA VAL A 8 -14.30 26.76 -14.59
C VAL A 8 -13.15 26.85 -15.60
N LEU A 9 -13.06 27.94 -16.37
CA LEU A 9 -11.98 28.14 -17.35
C LEU A 9 -10.65 28.60 -16.72
N ALA A 10 -10.69 29.20 -15.52
CA ALA A 10 -9.49 29.62 -14.80
C ALA A 10 -8.74 28.45 -14.14
N TRP A 11 -9.34 27.27 -14.03
CA TRP A 11 -8.74 26.10 -13.36
C TRP A 11 -7.94 25.19 -14.31
N LEU A 12 -7.90 25.50 -15.62
CA LEU A 12 -7.27 24.64 -16.64
C LEU A 12 -5.87 25.07 -17.10
N ILE A 13 -5.33 26.19 -16.61
CA ILE A 13 -4.07 26.77 -17.16
C ILE A 13 -2.92 26.78 -16.12
N GLY A 14 -3.12 26.22 -14.92
CA GLY A 14 -2.21 26.44 -13.80
C GLY A 14 -1.65 25.17 -13.17
N SER A 15 -0.82 24.40 -13.87
CA SER A 15 0.27 23.63 -13.23
C SER A 15 1.19 22.98 -14.26
N ALA A 16 2.20 23.73 -14.72
CA ALA A 16 3.42 23.14 -15.23
C ALA A 16 4.18 22.54 -14.04
N VAL A 17 4.06 21.23 -13.81
CA VAL A 17 4.89 20.52 -12.84
C VAL A 17 6.06 19.89 -13.57
N VAL A 18 7.22 20.50 -13.29
CA VAL A 18 8.59 20.06 -13.49
C VAL A 18 8.73 18.54 -13.38
N VAL A 19 9.26 17.92 -14.45
CA VAL A 19 9.65 16.50 -14.45
C VAL A 19 10.90 16.36 -13.57
N PRO A 20 10.86 15.58 -12.47
CA PRO A 20 12.06 15.33 -11.69
C PRO A 20 12.94 14.34 -12.45
N VAL A 21 14.20 14.72 -12.66
CA VAL A 21 15.22 13.84 -13.24
C VAL A 21 15.44 12.67 -12.27
N CYS A 22 15.18 11.45 -12.72
CA CYS A 22 15.49 10.25 -11.93
C CYS A 22 17.01 10.03 -11.99
N THR A 23 17.74 10.51 -11.00
CA THR A 23 19.08 10.01 -10.71
C THR A 23 18.95 8.56 -10.27
N SER A 24 19.32 7.66 -11.16
CA SER A 24 19.41 6.22 -10.87
C SER A 24 20.58 6.02 -9.91
N SER A 25 20.28 5.99 -8.61
CA SER A 25 21.22 5.63 -7.56
C SER A 25 21.62 4.17 -7.75
N VAL A 26 22.88 3.94 -8.10
CA VAL A 26 23.47 2.59 -8.22
C VAL A 26 23.40 1.94 -6.85
N ALA A 27 22.54 0.93 -6.72
CA ALA A 27 22.34 0.18 -5.50
C ALA A 27 23.64 -0.53 -5.08
N GLN A 28 24.30 0.04 -4.08
CA GLN A 28 25.42 -0.56 -3.39
C GLN A 28 24.90 -1.83 -2.70
N SER A 29 25.23 -2.98 -3.27
CA SER A 29 24.84 -4.29 -2.74
C SER A 29 25.71 -4.61 -1.53
N ALA A 30 25.37 -4.02 -0.39
CA ALA A 30 25.92 -4.45 0.89
C ALA A 30 25.52 -5.92 1.11
N THR A 31 26.49 -6.77 1.45
CA THR A 31 26.27 -8.18 1.76
C THR A 31 25.36 -8.26 2.99
N ARG A 32 24.06 -8.41 2.77
CA ARG A 32 23.07 -8.57 3.83
C ARG A 32 23.35 -9.91 4.52
N PRO A 33 23.32 -9.98 5.87
CA PRO A 33 23.46 -11.24 6.58
C PRO A 33 22.43 -12.25 6.06
N ALA A 34 22.84 -13.52 5.98
CA ALA A 34 21.97 -14.60 5.57
C ALA A 34 20.74 -14.64 6.50
N VAL A 35 19.55 -14.59 5.89
CA VAL A 35 18.28 -14.59 6.61
C VAL A 35 17.83 -16.04 6.79
N THR A 36 17.51 -16.43 8.02
CA THR A 36 16.98 -17.77 8.31
C THR A 36 15.46 -17.83 8.06
N ILE A 37 14.89 -19.04 7.96
CA ILE A 37 13.43 -19.19 7.85
C ILE A 37 12.71 -18.60 9.07
N ASP A 38 13.28 -18.75 10.26
CA ASP A 38 12.71 -18.21 11.50
C ASP A 38 12.67 -16.68 11.47
N ASP A 39 13.73 -16.03 10.96
CA ASP A 39 13.76 -14.57 10.79
C ASP A 39 12.66 -14.09 9.83
N ILE A 40 12.41 -14.84 8.75
CA ILE A 40 11.36 -14.54 7.78
C ILE A 40 9.98 -14.65 8.45
N ALA A 41 9.74 -15.73 9.21
CA ALA A 41 8.48 -15.94 9.90
C ALA A 41 8.18 -14.80 10.89
N VAL A 42 9.16 -14.46 11.74
CA VAL A 42 9.05 -13.34 12.69
C VAL A 42 8.78 -12.01 11.97
N GLY A 43 9.45 -11.77 10.84
CA GLY A 43 9.23 -10.58 10.02
C GLY A 43 7.81 -10.48 9.48
N ILE A 44 7.27 -11.58 8.96
CA ILE A 44 5.90 -11.65 8.43
C ILE A 44 4.89 -11.41 9.54
N GLU A 45 5.02 -12.10 10.67
CA GLU A 45 4.11 -11.95 11.81
C GLU A 45 4.08 -10.53 12.35
N LYS A 46 5.25 -9.91 12.51
CA LYS A 46 5.36 -8.52 12.95
C LYS A 46 4.67 -7.57 11.97
N HIS A 47 4.92 -7.72 10.68
CA HIS A 47 4.31 -6.87 9.66
C HIS A 47 2.77 -6.99 9.67
N ILE A 48 2.25 -8.21 9.74
CA ILE A 48 0.82 -8.46 9.84
C ILE A 48 0.23 -7.78 11.08
N ALA A 49 0.88 -7.89 12.23
CA ALA A 49 0.40 -7.26 13.48
C ALA A 49 0.35 -5.73 13.38
N GLU A 50 1.39 -5.12 12.81
CA GLU A 50 1.46 -3.67 12.60
C GLU A 50 0.37 -3.18 11.63
N GLN A 51 0.19 -3.85 10.49
CA GLN A 51 -0.84 -3.51 9.51
C GLN A 51 -2.24 -3.72 10.07
N SER A 52 -2.46 -4.79 10.82
CA SER A 52 -3.74 -5.06 11.48
C SER A 52 -4.06 -3.96 12.48
N LYS A 53 -3.10 -3.56 13.32
CA LYS A 53 -3.30 -2.48 14.30
C LYS A 53 -3.59 -1.14 13.62
N ALA A 54 -2.81 -0.79 12.59
CA ALA A 54 -3.01 0.44 11.83
C ALA A 54 -4.38 0.52 11.16
N SER A 55 -4.94 -0.63 10.78
CA SER A 55 -6.21 -0.74 10.07
C SER A 55 -7.41 -1.09 10.98
N GLY A 56 -7.25 -0.96 12.31
CA GLY A 56 -8.33 -1.20 13.27
C GLY A 56 -8.73 -2.68 13.43
N GLY A 57 -7.82 -3.61 13.15
CA GLY A 57 -8.04 -5.06 13.24
C GLY A 57 -8.50 -5.73 11.94
N TYR A 58 -8.64 -4.97 10.84
CA TYR A 58 -9.12 -5.49 9.55
C TYR A 58 -8.20 -5.10 8.40
N PHE A 59 -8.08 -5.96 7.39
CA PHE A 59 -7.41 -5.64 6.13
C PHE A 59 -8.43 -5.09 5.13
N LYS A 60 -8.17 -3.90 4.58
CA LYS A 60 -9.03 -3.26 3.60
C LYS A 60 -8.68 -3.74 2.19
N LEU A 61 -9.65 -4.28 1.47
CA LEU A 61 -9.49 -4.77 0.11
C LEU A 61 -10.58 -4.22 -0.81
N GLN A 62 -10.18 -3.60 -1.92
CA GLN A 62 -11.13 -3.18 -2.95
C GLN A 62 -11.52 -4.34 -3.85
N HIS A 63 -12.81 -4.66 -3.91
CA HIS A 63 -13.36 -5.73 -4.73
C HIS A 63 -14.74 -5.36 -5.27
N ASN A 64 -14.98 -5.51 -6.58
CA ASN A 64 -16.26 -5.20 -7.23
C ASN A 64 -16.82 -3.81 -6.88
N LYS A 65 -15.97 -2.77 -6.91
CA LYS A 65 -16.32 -1.38 -6.57
C LYS A 65 -16.82 -1.20 -5.12
N LYS A 66 -16.50 -2.14 -4.22
CA LYS A 66 -16.79 -2.07 -2.79
C LYS A 66 -15.51 -2.29 -2.00
N GLU A 67 -15.44 -1.69 -0.82
CA GLU A 67 -14.37 -1.97 0.14
C GLU A 67 -14.79 -3.09 1.07
N LEU A 68 -13.98 -4.15 1.15
CA LEU A 68 -14.14 -5.26 2.07
C LEU A 68 -13.24 -5.06 3.29
N SER A 69 -13.75 -5.43 4.47
CA SER A 69 -12.96 -5.51 5.70
C SER A 69 -12.73 -6.97 6.04
N LEU A 70 -11.51 -7.45 5.81
CA LEU A 70 -11.14 -8.85 5.97
C LEU A 70 -10.45 -9.07 7.31
N GLN A 71 -10.84 -10.11 8.03
CA GLN A 71 -10.16 -10.53 9.26
C GLN A 71 -9.20 -11.67 8.94
N LEU A 72 -7.98 -11.61 9.47
CA LEU A 72 -7.04 -12.73 9.37
C LEU A 72 -7.47 -13.84 10.33
N VAL A 73 -7.82 -15.01 9.78
CA VAL A 73 -8.21 -16.19 10.54
C VAL A 73 -7.20 -17.30 10.26
N ARG A 74 -6.64 -17.90 11.31
CA ARG A 74 -5.77 -19.07 11.18
C ARG A 74 -6.65 -20.31 11.02
N VAL A 75 -6.57 -20.95 9.87
CA VAL A 75 -7.27 -22.21 9.58
C VAL A 75 -6.27 -23.34 9.53
N HIS A 76 -6.66 -24.44 10.18
CA HIS A 76 -5.98 -25.72 10.16
C HIS A 76 -6.31 -26.44 8.85
N LEU A 77 -5.28 -26.78 8.06
CA LEU A 77 -5.45 -27.28 6.69
C LEU A 77 -5.99 -28.71 6.63
N GLU A 78 -5.93 -29.46 7.73
CA GLU A 78 -6.39 -30.85 7.81
C GLU A 78 -7.90 -31.03 7.58
N TYR A 79 -8.68 -29.94 7.55
CA TYR A 79 -10.14 -29.96 7.36
C TYR A 79 -10.60 -29.51 5.95
N LEU A 80 -9.68 -29.27 5.01
CA LEU A 80 -10.01 -28.78 3.67
C LEU A 80 -10.08 -29.89 2.59
N ALA A 81 -10.13 -31.16 3.00
CA ALA A 81 -10.14 -32.34 2.12
C ALA A 81 -11.56 -32.83 1.79
#